data_AF-A0AAW1KZ36-F1
#
_entry.id   AF-A0AAW1KZ36-F1
#
_cell.length_a   1.000
_cell.length_b   1.000
_cell.length_c   1.000
_cell.angle_alpha   90.00
_cell.angle_beta   90.00
_cell.angle_gamma   90.00
#
_symmetry.space_group_name_H-M   'P 1'
#
loop_
_entity.id
_entity.type
_entity.pdbx_description
1 polymer ?
#
loop_
_entity_poly.entity_id
_entity_poly.type
_entity_poly.pdbx_seq_one_letter_code
_entity_poly.pdbx_strand_id
1 'polypeptide(L)'
;MGTPKLFSTTTKPKSQISKPILILGFSITGIAFVFLFSSFVYSTTWFSISSPKLIVPTIAIVDDSEKYLYWGFKIDCPGKHCHSCAGLGHQESSLRCALEEAFFLRRTFVMPARMCINPMHNKKGLSHQSSNASSDEGWMASSCAMDSLYDLDLISKKIPVILDNSETWHRVLSTAMKLGARGVAHVEGVSRRELKNDLQYANLLLINRTASPLAWFIECKDRKNSSAVMLPYTFLPSMATKKLRDAADKIKAMLGDYDAIHVRRGDILKTRTDRFGVERSLHPHLDRDTRPEFILRRIAKWVPEGRTLYIASNERTPGFFSPLGVRYKLAYSSNYSRVLDPIIENNYQLFMIERLIMKGAKTFIDTYKSDDSEFSLTDDPKKNTKVWSKVVHTTEDAESN
;
A
#
# COMPACT_ATOMS: atom_id res chain seq x y z
N MET A 1 -27.71 -66.45 -8.45
CA MET A 1 -29.05 -66.98 -8.15
C MET A 1 -29.48 -66.33 -6.85
N GLY A 2 -30.33 -65.31 -6.83
CA GLY A 2 -31.67 -65.27 -7.41
C GLY A 2 -32.67 -65.35 -6.26
N THR A 3 -33.01 -64.20 -5.66
CA THR A 3 -34.19 -64.05 -4.79
C THR A 3 -35.46 -64.38 -5.59
N PRO A 4 -36.56 -64.90 -4.97
CA PRO A 4 -37.55 -63.95 -4.43
C PRO A 4 -38.41 -64.41 -3.23
N LYS A 5 -38.80 -63.38 -2.44
CA LYS A 5 -40.09 -63.04 -1.79
C LYS A 5 -41.00 -64.14 -1.22
N LEU A 6 -41.45 -63.92 0.03
CA LEU A 6 -42.89 -63.80 0.32
C LEU A 6 -43.18 -62.93 1.57
N PHE A 7 -44.21 -62.10 1.46
CA PHE A 7 -44.86 -61.34 2.53
C PHE A 7 -45.72 -62.26 3.39
N SER A 8 -45.78 -62.00 4.71
CA SER A 8 -47.03 -62.18 5.46
C SER A 8 -47.10 -61.20 6.63
N THR A 9 -48.28 -60.60 6.77
CA THR A 9 -48.69 -59.66 7.81
C THR A 9 -49.19 -60.42 9.03
N THR A 10 -48.86 -59.94 10.23
CA THR A 10 -49.57 -60.33 11.46
C THR A 10 -49.66 -59.13 12.40
N THR A 11 -50.86 -58.95 12.96
CA THR A 11 -51.32 -57.78 13.71
C THR A 11 -51.30 -58.02 15.23
N LYS A 12 -50.96 -56.96 15.98
CA LYS A 12 -51.28 -56.63 17.40
C LYS A 12 -50.47 -57.38 18.50
N PRO A 13 -50.19 -56.77 19.68
CA PRO A 13 -51.06 -55.83 20.41
C PRO A 13 -50.43 -54.47 20.82
N LYS A 14 -51.33 -53.48 20.97
CA LYS A 14 -51.06 -52.17 21.58
C LYS A 14 -50.95 -52.34 23.10
N SER A 15 -49.80 -52.03 23.69
CA SER A 15 -49.70 -51.75 25.12
C SER A 15 -50.02 -50.28 25.37
N GLN A 16 -51.17 -50.02 25.99
CA GLN A 16 -51.51 -48.72 26.55
C GLN A 16 -50.66 -48.48 27.81
N ILE A 17 -49.53 -47.80 27.66
CA ILE A 17 -48.88 -47.14 28.79
C ILE A 17 -49.60 -45.82 28.99
N SER A 18 -50.19 -45.67 30.17
CA SER A 18 -51.01 -44.52 30.53
C SER A 18 -50.22 -43.21 30.39
N LYS A 19 -50.86 -42.23 29.73
CA LYS A 19 -50.30 -40.90 29.45
C LYS A 19 -49.82 -40.06 30.66
N PRO A 20 -50.13 -40.33 31.96
CA PRO A 20 -49.58 -39.51 33.04
C PRO A 20 -48.11 -39.83 33.39
N ILE A 21 -47.63 -41.06 33.12
CA ILE A 21 -46.30 -41.51 33.57
C ILE A 21 -45.17 -41.02 32.64
N LEU A 22 -45.46 -40.89 31.34
CA LEU A 22 -44.53 -40.31 30.37
C LEU A 22 -44.30 -38.81 30.61
N ILE A 23 -45.31 -38.07 31.08
CA ILE A 23 -45.21 -36.64 31.34
C ILE A 23 -44.34 -36.37 32.58
N LEU A 24 -44.47 -37.19 33.63
CA LEU A 24 -43.66 -37.04 34.85
C LEU A 24 -42.16 -37.30 34.60
N GLY A 25 -41.84 -38.28 33.73
CA GLY A 25 -40.45 -38.58 33.36
C GLY A 25 -39.78 -37.47 32.55
N PHE A 26 -40.51 -36.82 31.64
CA PHE A 26 -39.99 -35.65 30.91
C PHE A 26 -39.82 -34.42 31.81
N SER A 27 -40.68 -34.22 32.80
CA SER A 27 -40.56 -33.11 33.75
C SER A 27 -39.33 -33.26 34.67
N ILE A 28 -39.05 -34.46 35.17
CA ILE A 28 -37.88 -34.70 36.04
C ILE A 28 -36.56 -34.57 35.27
N THR A 29 -36.52 -35.05 34.02
CA THR A 29 -35.33 -34.94 33.16
C THR A 29 -35.07 -33.49 32.73
N GLY A 30 -36.12 -32.70 32.48
CA GLY A 30 -36.01 -31.27 32.18
C GLY A 30 -35.53 -30.44 33.37
N ILE A 31 -36.01 -30.73 34.59
CA ILE A 31 -35.59 -30.02 35.81
C ILE A 31 -34.11 -30.32 36.13
N ALA A 32 -33.66 -31.57 35.99
CA ALA A 32 -32.25 -31.92 36.18
C ALA A 32 -31.32 -31.22 35.17
N PHE A 33 -31.76 -31.07 33.91
CA PHE A 33 -31.01 -30.31 32.90
C PHE A 33 -30.93 -28.81 33.22
N VAL A 34 -32.00 -28.22 33.75
CA VAL A 34 -32.02 -26.81 34.19
C VAL A 34 -31.11 -26.57 35.41
N PHE A 35 -31.05 -27.52 36.36
CA PHE A 35 -30.13 -27.41 37.51
C PHE A 35 -28.66 -27.60 37.13
N LEU A 36 -28.35 -28.49 36.17
CA LEU A 36 -26.98 -28.65 35.67
C LEU A 36 -26.53 -27.44 34.83
N PHE A 37 -27.42 -26.85 34.02
CA PHE A 37 -27.09 -25.66 33.22
C PHE A 37 -26.96 -24.40 34.09
N SER A 38 -27.80 -24.23 35.11
CA SER A 38 -27.67 -23.12 36.06
C SER A 38 -26.40 -23.21 36.90
N SER A 39 -25.98 -24.42 37.30
CA SER A 39 -24.71 -24.61 38.03
C SER A 39 -23.48 -24.36 37.17
N PHE A 40 -23.55 -24.66 35.85
CA PHE A 40 -22.47 -24.37 34.90
C PHE A 40 -22.36 -22.88 34.57
N VAL A 41 -23.49 -22.15 34.56
CA VAL A 41 -23.52 -20.70 34.32
C VAL A 41 -23.13 -19.89 35.57
N TYR A 42 -23.34 -20.42 36.79
CA TYR A 42 -23.00 -19.72 38.05
C TYR A 42 -21.58 -19.96 38.58
N SER A 43 -20.81 -20.90 38.03
CA SER A 43 -19.45 -21.20 38.49
C SER A 43 -18.35 -20.72 37.54
N THR A 44 -18.46 -19.49 37.06
CA THR A 44 -17.30 -18.61 36.82
C THR A 44 -17.74 -17.15 36.99
N THR A 45 -17.80 -16.71 38.24
CA THR A 45 -17.72 -15.30 38.59
C THR A 45 -16.36 -14.74 38.15
N TRP A 46 -16.36 -13.81 37.19
CA TRP A 46 -15.71 -12.50 37.31
C TRP A 46 -15.81 -11.70 36.00
N PHE A 47 -16.96 -11.07 35.71
CA PHE A 47 -17.01 -9.81 34.96
C PHE A 47 -18.36 -9.10 35.28
N SER A 48 -18.28 -7.94 35.91
CA SER A 48 -19.43 -7.15 36.34
C SER A 48 -20.21 -6.57 35.15
N ILE A 49 -21.48 -6.95 35.00
CA ILE A 49 -22.44 -6.37 34.05
C ILE A 49 -23.29 -5.35 34.82
N SER A 50 -23.27 -4.08 34.39
CA SER A 50 -24.16 -3.02 34.88
C SER A 50 -25.45 -2.96 34.04
N SER A 51 -26.56 -2.62 34.71
CA SER A 51 -27.96 -2.61 34.28
C SER A 51 -28.29 -1.84 32.98
N PRO A 52 -29.44 -2.11 32.31
CA PRO A 52 -29.77 -1.49 31.03
C PRO A 52 -30.24 -0.04 31.25
N LYS A 53 -29.44 0.93 30.82
CA LYS A 53 -29.89 2.31 30.64
C LYS A 53 -30.57 2.44 29.28
N LEU A 54 -31.71 3.13 29.26
CA LEU A 54 -32.38 3.67 28.08
C LEU A 54 -31.35 4.15 27.05
N ILE A 55 -31.36 3.57 25.85
CA ILE A 55 -30.56 4.06 24.72
C ILE A 55 -31.25 5.30 24.17
N VAL A 56 -30.95 6.44 24.78
CA VAL A 56 -30.93 7.73 24.06
C VAL A 56 -29.74 7.63 23.10
N PRO A 57 -29.88 7.96 21.80
CA PRO A 57 -28.74 7.90 20.87
C PRO A 57 -27.71 8.92 21.35
N THR A 58 -26.71 8.41 22.05
CA THR A 58 -25.56 9.20 22.44
C THR A 58 -24.83 9.47 21.14
N ILE A 59 -24.96 10.70 20.65
CA ILE A 59 -24.10 11.26 19.62
C ILE A 59 -22.69 10.81 20.00
N ALA A 60 -22.08 9.96 19.19
CA ALA A 60 -20.67 9.64 19.34
C ALA A 60 -19.97 10.99 19.36
N ILE A 61 -19.45 11.36 20.54
CA ILE A 61 -18.63 12.54 20.71
C ILE A 61 -17.42 12.23 19.85
N VAL A 62 -17.41 12.77 18.62
CA VAL A 62 -16.19 12.89 17.83
C VAL A 62 -15.25 13.65 18.75
N ASP A 63 -14.20 12.98 19.20
CA ASP A 63 -13.20 13.59 20.03
C ASP A 63 -12.74 14.88 19.37
N ASP A 64 -12.81 16.00 20.08
CA ASP A 64 -12.42 17.34 19.59
C ASP A 64 -10.91 17.38 19.23
N SER A 65 -10.19 16.29 19.56
CA SER A 65 -8.80 16.02 19.22
C SER A 65 -8.55 15.42 17.82
N GLU A 66 -9.57 14.87 17.13
CA GLU A 66 -9.38 14.24 15.82
C GLU A 66 -9.81 15.14 14.66
N LYS A 67 -8.84 15.91 14.16
CA LYS A 67 -8.98 16.76 12.97
C LYS A 67 -8.47 16.03 11.73
N TYR A 68 -9.11 16.23 10.59
CA TYR A 68 -8.88 15.47 9.37
C TYR A 68 -8.36 16.34 8.22
N LEU A 69 -7.53 15.74 7.37
CA LEU A 69 -7.01 16.33 6.12
C LEU A 69 -7.32 15.38 4.96
N TYR A 70 -8.00 15.88 3.94
CA TYR A 70 -8.37 15.12 2.74
C TYR A 70 -7.85 15.82 1.49
N TRP A 71 -7.23 15.07 0.58
CA TRP A 71 -6.64 15.59 -0.66
C TRP A 71 -7.38 15.14 -1.93
N GLY A 72 -8.46 14.38 -1.78
CA GLY A 72 -9.20 13.76 -2.87
C GLY A 72 -8.99 12.26 -2.96
N PHE A 73 -9.87 11.60 -3.71
CA PHE A 73 -9.97 10.13 -3.84
C PHE A 73 -9.00 9.53 -4.87
N LYS A 74 -8.24 10.37 -5.59
CA LYS A 74 -7.27 9.93 -6.61
C LYS A 74 -5.97 10.71 -6.47
N ILE A 75 -4.89 9.97 -6.20
CA ILE A 75 -3.53 10.52 -6.18
C ILE A 75 -3.20 11.03 -7.60
N ASP A 76 -2.69 12.26 -7.69
CA ASP A 76 -2.29 12.90 -8.96
C ASP A 76 -3.41 13.07 -10.00
N CYS A 77 -4.64 13.22 -9.52
CA CYS A 77 -5.78 13.51 -10.36
C CYS A 77 -6.70 14.61 -9.76
N PRO A 78 -6.28 15.88 -9.79
CA PRO A 78 -7.22 16.99 -9.56
C PRO A 78 -7.39 17.85 -10.83
N GLY A 79 -7.86 17.29 -11.96
CA GLY A 79 -8.13 18.11 -13.15
C GLY A 79 -8.33 17.38 -14.48
N LYS A 80 -8.14 18.11 -15.59
CA LYS A 80 -8.42 17.69 -17.00
C LYS A 80 -7.56 16.52 -17.53
N HIS A 81 -6.55 16.06 -16.79
CA HIS A 81 -5.59 15.05 -17.26
C HIS A 81 -5.63 13.72 -16.49
N CYS A 82 -6.77 13.42 -15.84
CA CYS A 82 -6.99 12.17 -15.10
C CYS A 82 -7.11 10.89 -15.95
N HIS A 83 -6.93 10.98 -17.28
CA HIS A 83 -7.13 9.85 -18.19
C HIS A 83 -6.04 8.79 -18.13
N SER A 84 -4.85 9.12 -17.59
CA SER A 84 -3.73 8.18 -17.51
C SER A 84 -3.04 8.26 -16.16
N CYS A 85 -2.68 7.11 -15.62
CA CYS A 85 -2.08 7.03 -14.29
C CYS A 85 -0.57 7.10 -14.32
N ALA A 86 0.03 7.81 -13.37
CA ALA A 86 1.49 7.85 -13.24
C ALA A 86 2.05 6.53 -12.71
N GLY A 87 3.35 6.27 -12.87
CA GLY A 87 4.00 5.09 -12.28
C GLY A 87 4.02 5.15 -10.74
N LEU A 88 4.20 4.00 -10.08
CA LEU A 88 4.14 3.89 -8.60
C LEU A 88 5.04 4.92 -7.90
N GLY A 89 6.30 5.07 -8.32
CA GLY A 89 7.22 6.01 -7.68
C GLY A 89 6.80 7.48 -7.77
N HIS A 90 5.99 7.86 -8.78
CA HIS A 90 5.41 9.20 -8.87
C HIS A 90 4.26 9.36 -7.87
N GLN A 91 3.32 8.41 -7.87
CA GLN A 91 2.20 8.40 -6.94
C GLN A 91 2.67 8.34 -5.48
N GLU A 92 3.76 7.62 -5.18
CA GLU A 92 4.41 7.64 -3.86
C GLU A 92 4.93 9.02 -3.47
N SER A 93 5.53 9.76 -4.41
CA SER A 93 6.00 11.14 -4.17
C SER A 93 4.86 12.10 -3.81
N SER A 94 3.69 11.84 -4.38
CA SER A 94 2.44 12.55 -4.15
C SER A 94 1.78 12.18 -2.84
N LEU A 95 1.65 10.88 -2.58
CA LEU A 95 1.10 10.37 -1.33
C LEU A 95 1.96 10.80 -0.14
N ARG A 96 3.28 10.74 -0.27
CA ARG A 96 4.20 11.22 0.77
C ARG A 96 4.02 12.72 1.03
N CYS A 97 3.82 13.52 -0.02
CA CYS A 97 3.58 14.95 0.14
C CYS A 97 2.31 15.23 0.98
N ALA A 98 1.22 14.52 0.71
CA ALA A 98 0.00 14.64 1.49
C ALA A 98 0.17 14.16 2.95
N LEU A 99 0.90 13.06 3.16
CA LEU A 99 1.24 12.56 4.50
C LEU A 99 2.14 13.53 5.28
N GLU A 100 3.10 14.19 4.62
CA GLU A 100 3.95 15.21 5.24
C GLU A 100 3.13 16.42 5.71
N GLU A 101 2.13 16.84 4.93
CA GLU A 101 1.24 17.93 5.35
C GLU A 101 0.34 17.51 6.52
N ALA A 102 -0.25 16.31 6.47
CA ALA A 102 -1.03 15.78 7.59
C ALA A 102 -0.20 15.70 8.87
N PHE A 103 1.05 15.23 8.77
CA PHE A 103 2.00 15.21 9.87
C PHE A 103 2.31 16.62 10.40
N PHE A 104 2.56 17.58 9.50
CA PHE A 104 2.82 18.98 9.86
C PHE A 104 1.64 19.65 10.59
N LEU A 105 0.42 19.37 10.12
CA LEU A 105 -0.83 19.92 10.65
C LEU A 105 -1.35 19.16 11.88
N ARG A 106 -0.73 18.03 12.25
CA ARG A 106 -1.21 17.10 13.30
C ARG A 106 -2.66 16.67 13.05
N ARG A 107 -2.94 16.24 11.82
CA ARG A 107 -4.27 15.78 11.39
C ARG A 107 -4.22 14.32 10.94
N THR A 108 -5.32 13.61 11.13
CA THR A 108 -5.53 12.30 10.53
C THR A 108 -5.67 12.46 9.02
N PHE A 109 -4.83 11.77 8.26
CA PHE A 109 -4.89 11.80 6.81
C PHE A 109 -5.95 10.83 6.31
N VAL A 110 -6.89 11.36 5.52
CA VAL A 110 -7.89 10.55 4.83
C VAL A 110 -7.28 10.11 3.51
N MET A 111 -6.73 8.89 3.50
CA MET A 111 -6.04 8.29 2.39
C MET A 111 -7.03 7.68 1.38
N PRO A 112 -6.77 7.81 0.06
CA PRO A 112 -7.55 7.09 -0.95
C PRO A 112 -7.55 5.59 -0.71
N ALA A 113 -8.72 4.95 -0.73
CA ALA A 113 -8.85 3.50 -0.62
C ALA A 113 -8.26 2.74 -1.82
N ARG A 114 -8.00 3.44 -2.93
CA ARG A 114 -7.48 2.86 -4.16
C ARG A 114 -6.35 3.69 -4.73
N MET A 115 -5.36 3.01 -5.30
CA MET A 115 -4.28 3.62 -6.08
C MET A 115 -4.37 3.17 -7.53
N CYS A 116 -4.16 4.11 -8.46
CA CYS A 116 -4.23 3.77 -9.86
C CYS A 116 -3.05 2.94 -10.33
N ILE A 117 -3.29 1.99 -11.23
CA ILE A 117 -2.29 1.19 -11.91
C ILE A 117 -2.14 1.72 -13.34
N ASN A 118 -0.95 2.19 -13.68
CA ASN A 118 -0.63 2.57 -15.05
C ASN A 118 -0.66 1.33 -15.98
N PRO A 119 -1.45 1.34 -17.08
CA PRO A 119 -1.57 0.21 -18.02
C PRO A 119 -0.24 -0.20 -18.66
N MET A 120 0.66 0.74 -18.95
CA MET A 120 2.00 0.45 -19.50
C MET A 120 2.82 -0.44 -18.58
N HIS A 121 2.54 -0.34 -17.28
CA HIS A 121 3.20 -1.10 -16.24
C HIS A 121 2.43 -2.34 -15.84
N ASN A 122 1.28 -2.71 -16.44
CA ASN A 122 0.50 -3.89 -16.06
C ASN A 122 0.33 -4.88 -17.24
N LYS A 123 1.29 -5.78 -17.43
CA LYS A 123 1.26 -6.79 -18.51
C LYS A 123 0.66 -8.14 -18.09
N LYS A 124 0.56 -8.42 -16.79
CA LYS A 124 -0.06 -9.63 -16.24
C LYS A 124 -1.44 -9.22 -15.73
N GLY A 125 -2.51 -9.56 -16.45
CA GLY A 125 -3.89 -9.35 -15.97
C GLY A 125 -4.81 -8.40 -16.77
N LEU A 126 -4.40 -7.85 -17.92
CA LEU A 126 -5.27 -6.98 -18.75
C LEU A 126 -5.67 -7.62 -20.09
N SER A 127 -5.84 -8.94 -20.15
CA SER A 127 -6.27 -9.61 -21.40
C SER A 127 -7.75 -9.43 -21.77
N HIS A 128 -8.54 -8.68 -20.99
CA HIS A 128 -9.92 -8.36 -21.36
C HIS A 128 -10.26 -6.91 -21.01
N GLN A 129 -10.05 -5.99 -21.95
CA GLN A 129 -10.70 -4.69 -21.94
C GLN A 129 -11.69 -4.64 -23.10
N SER A 130 -12.99 -4.63 -22.80
CA SER A 130 -14.01 -4.16 -23.72
C SER A 130 -14.03 -2.63 -23.66
N SER A 131 -14.10 -1.98 -24.81
CA SER A 131 -13.97 -0.53 -24.99
C SER A 131 -15.16 0.31 -24.48
N ASN A 132 -16.09 -0.28 -23.73
CA ASN A 132 -17.37 0.34 -23.35
C ASN A 132 -17.62 0.28 -21.83
N ALA A 133 -16.60 0.51 -21.01
CA ALA A 133 -16.78 0.69 -19.56
C ALA A 133 -17.01 2.18 -19.24
N SER A 134 -17.92 2.46 -18.30
CA SER A 134 -18.06 3.82 -17.73
C SER A 134 -16.75 4.29 -17.09
N SER A 135 -16.58 5.60 -16.86
CA SER A 135 -15.35 6.15 -16.28
C SER A 135 -14.98 5.54 -14.91
N ASP A 136 -15.99 5.11 -14.15
CA ASP A 136 -15.82 4.51 -12.82
C ASP A 136 -15.52 3.00 -12.91
N GLU A 137 -16.14 2.28 -13.85
CA GLU A 137 -15.83 0.86 -14.12
C GLU A 137 -14.42 0.71 -14.71
N GLY A 138 -14.01 1.61 -15.61
CA GLY A 138 -12.66 1.66 -16.16
C GLY A 138 -11.59 1.97 -15.10
N TRP A 139 -11.92 2.80 -14.10
CA TRP A 139 -11.05 3.08 -12.96
C TRP A 139 -10.89 1.88 -12.02
N MET A 140 -11.98 1.16 -11.73
CA MET A 140 -11.93 -0.02 -10.87
C MET A 140 -11.05 -1.13 -11.48
N ALA A 141 -11.12 -1.32 -12.80
CA ALA A 141 -10.28 -2.27 -13.53
C ALA A 141 -8.80 -1.82 -13.66
N SER A 142 -8.51 -0.53 -13.45
CA SER A 142 -7.17 0.05 -13.56
C SER A 142 -6.63 0.57 -12.24
N SER A 143 -7.11 0.08 -11.10
CA SER A 143 -6.63 0.45 -9.77
C SER A 143 -6.53 -0.77 -8.85
N CYS A 144 -5.75 -0.65 -7.79
CA CYS A 144 -5.66 -1.63 -6.71
C CYS A 144 -6.01 -1.00 -5.38
N ALA A 145 -6.42 -1.84 -4.41
CA ALA A 145 -6.72 -1.38 -3.08
C ALA A 145 -5.44 -0.89 -2.38
N MET A 146 -5.52 0.24 -1.67
CA MET A 146 -4.37 0.86 -1.02
C MET A 146 -3.75 -0.05 0.05
N ASP A 147 -4.60 -0.75 0.80
CA ASP A 147 -4.28 -1.75 1.80
C ASP A 147 -3.73 -3.07 1.22
N SER A 148 -3.82 -3.28 -0.10
CA SER A 148 -3.11 -4.38 -0.78
C SER A 148 -1.63 -4.06 -1.03
N LEU A 149 -1.26 -2.78 -0.96
CA LEU A 149 0.09 -2.28 -1.21
C LEU A 149 0.80 -1.86 0.08
N TYR A 150 0.11 -1.10 0.93
CA TYR A 150 0.69 -0.53 2.14
C TYR A 150 0.02 -1.03 3.42
N ASP A 151 0.84 -1.18 4.45
CA ASP A 151 0.45 -1.49 5.81
C ASP A 151 0.04 -0.20 6.53
N LEU A 152 -1.27 0.04 6.60
CA LEU A 152 -1.84 1.28 7.16
C LEU A 152 -1.53 1.41 8.66
N ASP A 153 -1.41 0.30 9.39
CA ASP A 153 -1.04 0.32 10.80
C ASP A 153 0.41 0.78 10.98
N LEU A 154 1.32 0.32 10.12
CA LEU A 154 2.70 0.82 10.15
C LEU A 154 2.81 2.30 9.78
N ILE A 155 2.02 2.78 8.81
CA ILE A 155 1.97 4.22 8.50
C ILE A 155 1.42 5.00 9.71
N SER A 156 0.36 4.47 10.33
CA SER A 156 -0.32 5.06 11.50
C SER A 156 0.57 5.20 12.73
N LYS A 157 1.68 4.45 12.82
CA LYS A 157 2.70 4.67 13.87
C LYS A 157 3.35 6.04 13.81
N LYS A 158 3.32 6.72 12.64
CA LYS A 158 3.91 8.05 12.45
C LYS A 158 2.88 9.11 12.05
N ILE A 159 1.94 8.76 11.16
CA ILE A 159 0.88 9.67 10.71
C ILE A 159 -0.44 8.90 10.80
N PRO A 160 -1.41 9.29 11.65
CA PRO A 160 -2.70 8.63 11.69
C PRO A 160 -3.35 8.65 10.31
N VAL A 161 -3.77 7.49 9.83
CA VAL A 161 -4.42 7.33 8.51
C VAL A 161 -5.72 6.56 8.63
N ILE A 162 -6.73 7.01 7.89
CA ILE A 162 -7.94 6.24 7.62
C ILE A 162 -8.17 6.21 6.11
N LEU A 163 -8.92 5.21 5.62
CA LEU A 163 -9.32 5.16 4.22
C LEU A 163 -10.59 5.98 3.96
N ASP A 164 -10.71 6.54 2.77
CA ASP A 164 -11.88 7.29 2.29
C ASP A 164 -13.11 6.42 1.98
N ASN A 165 -13.05 5.11 2.23
CA ASN A 165 -14.18 4.18 2.22
C ASN A 165 -14.51 3.62 3.63
N SER A 166 -13.86 4.13 4.68
CA SER A 166 -14.08 3.67 6.05
C SER A 166 -15.37 4.23 6.66
N GLU A 167 -15.95 3.51 7.62
CA GLU A 167 -17.11 4.01 8.37
C GLU A 167 -16.78 5.30 9.14
N THR A 168 -15.56 5.39 9.68
CA THR A 168 -15.05 6.60 10.33
C THR A 168 -15.11 7.80 9.39
N TRP A 169 -14.64 7.65 8.15
CA TRP A 169 -14.70 8.72 7.16
C TRP A 169 -16.14 9.16 6.86
N HIS A 170 -17.07 8.22 6.71
CA HIS A 170 -18.48 8.55 6.49
C HIS A 170 -19.08 9.37 7.65
N ARG A 171 -18.74 9.02 8.89
CA ARG A 171 -19.17 9.77 10.09
C ARG A 171 -18.56 11.16 10.14
N VAL A 172 -17.26 11.29 9.86
CA VAL A 172 -16.54 12.58 9.80
C VAL A 172 -17.15 13.49 8.74
N LEU A 173 -17.35 12.98 7.52
CA LEU A 173 -17.92 13.74 6.42
C LEU A 173 -19.35 14.21 6.73
N SER A 174 -20.19 13.32 7.28
CA SER A 174 -21.56 13.67 7.71
C SER A 174 -21.54 14.77 8.78
N THR A 175 -20.64 14.67 9.76
CA THR A 175 -20.51 15.65 10.84
C THR A 175 -20.01 17.00 10.33
N ALA A 176 -18.97 16.99 9.49
CA ALA A 176 -18.40 18.19 8.90
C ALA A 176 -19.41 18.95 8.04
N MET A 177 -20.21 18.23 7.24
CA MET A 177 -21.29 18.82 6.45
C MET A 177 -22.40 19.44 7.31
N LYS A 178 -22.80 18.79 8.42
CA LYS A 178 -23.77 19.35 9.38
C LYS A 178 -23.28 20.64 10.05
N LEU A 179 -21.98 20.74 10.29
CA LEU A 179 -21.35 21.92 10.89
C LEU A 179 -21.13 23.06 9.87
N GLY A 180 -21.26 22.79 8.57
CA GLY A 180 -21.10 23.77 7.49
C GLY A 180 -19.72 24.44 7.52
N ALA A 181 -19.68 25.77 7.38
CA ALA A 181 -18.45 26.55 7.39
C ALA A 181 -17.61 26.44 8.69
N ARG A 182 -18.20 25.90 9.77
CA ARG A 182 -17.47 25.64 11.04
C ARG A 182 -16.86 24.24 11.11
N GLY A 183 -17.27 23.32 10.22
CA GLY A 183 -16.79 21.94 10.20
C GLY A 183 -15.89 21.60 9.04
N VAL A 184 -16.07 22.26 7.88
CA VAL A 184 -15.29 22.00 6.68
C VAL A 184 -14.89 23.28 5.98
N ALA A 185 -13.65 23.31 5.48
CA ALA A 185 -13.22 24.28 4.48
C ALA A 185 -12.64 23.58 3.26
N HIS A 186 -12.96 24.12 2.09
CA HIS A 186 -12.30 23.80 0.84
C HIS A 186 -11.17 24.82 0.64
N VAL A 187 -9.93 24.34 0.55
CA VAL A 187 -8.75 25.20 0.46
C VAL A 187 -7.97 24.91 -0.81
N GLU A 188 -7.61 25.96 -1.54
CA GLU A 188 -6.80 25.90 -2.77
C GLU A 188 -5.74 27.01 -2.71
N GLY A 189 -4.49 26.70 -3.07
CA GLY A 189 -3.40 27.69 -3.07
C GLY A 189 -2.91 28.16 -1.70
N VAL A 190 -3.50 27.68 -0.60
CA VAL A 190 -3.14 28.04 0.79
C VAL A 190 -1.90 27.26 1.27
N SER A 191 -0.95 27.93 1.90
CA SER A 191 0.25 27.26 2.42
C SER A 191 -0.02 26.42 3.67
N ARG A 192 0.76 25.35 3.89
CA ARG A 192 0.66 24.54 5.12
C ARG A 192 0.84 25.36 6.40
N ARG A 193 1.61 26.46 6.36
CA ARG A 193 1.83 27.36 7.51
C ARG A 193 0.57 28.16 7.82
N GLU A 194 -0.08 28.70 6.79
CA GLU A 194 -1.38 29.37 6.94
C GLU A 194 -2.45 28.42 7.47
N LEU A 195 -2.54 27.20 6.92
CA LEU A 195 -3.48 26.18 7.42
C LEU A 195 -3.26 25.80 8.89
N LYS A 196 -2.02 25.92 9.39
CA LYS A 196 -1.66 25.63 10.77
C LYS A 196 -1.96 26.79 11.72
N ASN A 197 -1.67 28.02 11.28
CA ASN A 197 -1.62 29.20 12.15
C ASN A 197 -2.91 30.02 12.13
N ASP A 198 -3.67 29.98 11.03
CA ASP A 198 -4.94 30.69 10.94
C ASP A 198 -6.03 29.94 11.71
N LEU A 199 -6.64 30.61 12.67
CA LEU A 199 -7.73 30.08 13.50
C LEU A 199 -8.94 29.64 12.67
N GLN A 200 -9.13 30.22 11.48
CA GLN A 200 -10.17 29.83 10.54
C GLN A 200 -10.00 28.38 10.07
N TYR A 201 -8.77 27.88 9.94
CA TYR A 201 -8.48 26.53 9.46
C TYR A 201 -8.05 25.59 10.59
N ALA A 202 -7.27 26.08 11.55
CA ALA A 202 -6.66 25.28 12.60
C ALA A 202 -7.68 24.49 13.42
N ASN A 203 -8.90 25.02 13.60
CA ASN A 203 -9.96 24.42 14.41
C ASN A 203 -11.02 23.65 13.61
N LEU A 204 -10.93 23.62 12.28
CA LEU A 204 -11.90 22.88 11.48
C LEU A 204 -11.73 21.37 11.67
N LEU A 205 -12.86 20.66 11.76
CA LEU A 205 -12.89 19.20 11.76
C LEU A 205 -12.26 18.66 10.47
N LEU A 206 -12.60 19.20 9.31
CA LEU A 206 -12.13 18.74 8.01
C LEU A 206 -11.53 19.87 7.18
N ILE A 207 -10.28 19.68 6.73
CA ILE A 207 -9.70 20.46 5.64
C ILE A 207 -9.79 19.61 4.37
N ASN A 208 -10.58 20.06 3.42
CA ASN A 208 -10.60 19.51 2.07
C ASN A 208 -9.64 20.32 1.19
N ARG A 209 -8.45 19.77 0.99
CA ARG A 209 -7.38 20.41 0.23
C ARG A 209 -7.49 20.05 -1.24
N THR A 210 -7.78 21.07 -2.05
CA THR A 210 -7.66 20.99 -3.50
C THR A 210 -6.19 21.05 -3.87
N ALA A 211 -5.66 19.94 -4.37
CA ALA A 211 -4.30 19.87 -4.86
C ALA A 211 -4.16 20.45 -6.28
N SER A 212 -2.96 20.92 -6.62
CA SER A 212 -2.58 21.40 -7.95
C SER A 212 -3.03 20.43 -9.07
N PRO A 213 -3.68 20.94 -10.14
CA PRO A 213 -4.15 20.13 -11.27
C PRO A 213 -3.11 19.28 -11.98
N LEU A 214 -1.83 19.55 -11.74
CA LEU A 214 -0.71 18.84 -12.33
C LEU A 214 -0.32 17.58 -11.53
N ALA A 215 -0.28 17.66 -10.20
CA ALA A 215 0.07 16.57 -9.29
C ALA A 215 0.02 17.08 -7.83
N TRP A 216 -0.30 16.18 -6.89
CA TRP A 216 -0.32 16.50 -5.45
C TRP A 216 1.05 16.95 -4.97
N PHE A 217 2.09 16.28 -5.46
CA PHE A 217 3.45 16.51 -5.03
C PHE A 217 3.89 17.99 -5.22
N ILE A 218 3.29 18.73 -6.16
CA ILE A 218 3.61 20.13 -6.45
C ILE A 218 3.25 21.06 -5.29
N GLU A 219 2.25 20.69 -4.47
CA GLU A 219 1.83 21.46 -3.30
C GLU A 219 2.90 21.54 -2.21
N CYS A 220 3.78 20.55 -2.14
CA CYS A 220 4.94 20.59 -1.25
C CYS A 220 5.98 21.57 -1.81
N LYS A 221 5.83 22.86 -1.46
CA LYS A 221 6.84 23.91 -1.68
C LYS A 221 8.18 23.44 -1.07
N ASP A 222 9.28 23.84 -1.70
CA ASP A 222 10.65 23.56 -1.25
C ASP A 222 11.21 22.14 -1.46
N ARG A 223 10.71 21.34 -2.42
CA ARG A 223 11.36 20.06 -2.82
C ARG A 223 12.84 20.16 -3.18
N LYS A 224 13.31 21.36 -3.55
CA LYS A 224 14.72 21.61 -3.85
C LYS A 224 15.55 21.87 -2.59
N ASN A 225 14.91 22.10 -1.44
CA ASN A 225 15.51 22.27 -0.14
C ASN A 225 15.19 21.02 0.70
N SER A 226 16.11 20.06 0.72
CA SER A 226 15.97 18.78 1.41
C SER A 226 15.65 18.90 2.91
N SER A 227 16.03 20.01 3.54
CA SER A 227 15.72 20.29 4.94
C SER A 227 14.22 20.54 5.24
N ALA A 228 13.40 20.81 4.21
CA ALA A 228 11.97 21.06 4.37
C ALA A 228 11.10 19.78 4.33
N VAL A 229 11.71 18.63 4.00
CA VAL A 229 11.05 17.32 3.83
C VAL A 229 10.99 16.58 5.17
N MET A 230 9.77 16.27 5.63
CA MET A 230 9.57 15.66 6.96
C MET A 230 9.58 14.11 6.92
N LEU A 231 9.29 13.52 5.77
CA LEU A 231 9.28 12.07 5.58
C LEU A 231 10.36 11.65 4.56
N PRO A 232 11.22 10.67 4.87
CA PRO A 232 12.25 10.24 3.94
C PRO A 232 11.63 9.59 2.69
N TYR A 233 12.36 9.61 1.57
CA TYR A 233 11.95 8.93 0.33
C TYR A 233 11.74 7.43 0.50
N THR A 234 12.40 6.85 1.48
CA THR A 234 12.28 5.43 1.86
C THR A 234 11.06 5.14 2.72
N PHE A 235 10.30 6.14 3.19
CA PHE A 235 9.15 5.96 4.08
C PHE A 235 8.12 5.01 3.45
N LEU A 236 7.41 5.41 2.38
CA LEU A 236 6.41 4.56 1.73
C LEU A 236 6.97 3.20 1.25
N PRO A 237 8.15 3.13 0.59
CA PRO A 237 8.76 1.84 0.23
C PRO A 237 8.98 0.89 1.41
N SER A 238 9.14 1.40 2.64
CA SER A 238 9.28 0.58 3.85
C SER A 238 7.96 0.19 4.52
N MET A 239 6.83 0.71 4.02
CA MET A 239 5.48 0.47 4.56
C MET A 239 4.69 -0.54 3.72
N ALA A 240 5.35 -1.38 2.91
CA ALA A 240 4.68 -2.43 2.14
C ALA A 240 3.90 -3.39 3.06
N THR A 241 2.78 -3.98 2.62
CA THR A 241 1.99 -4.91 3.47
C THR A 241 2.81 -6.08 4.04
N LYS A 242 2.37 -6.64 5.16
CA LYS A 242 3.00 -7.81 5.78
C LYS A 242 3.21 -8.96 4.79
N LYS A 243 2.20 -9.26 3.94
CA LYS A 243 2.27 -10.31 2.91
C LYS A 243 3.44 -10.10 1.94
N LEU A 244 3.65 -8.86 1.47
CA LEU A 244 4.75 -8.52 0.57
C LEU A 244 6.11 -8.57 1.29
N ARG A 245 6.17 -8.13 2.56
CA ARG A 245 7.38 -8.22 3.39
C ARG A 245 7.80 -9.66 3.64
N ASP A 246 6.88 -10.50 4.09
CA ASP A 246 7.13 -11.93 4.37
C ASP A 246 7.62 -12.66 3.12
N ALA A 247 7.06 -12.35 1.95
CA ALA A 247 7.48 -12.92 0.67
C ALA A 247 8.89 -12.46 0.26
N ALA A 248 9.18 -11.17 0.42
CA ALA A 248 10.53 -10.65 0.20
C ALA A 248 11.54 -11.32 1.14
N ASP A 249 11.22 -11.46 2.43
CA ASP A 249 12.07 -12.12 3.42
C ASP A 249 12.33 -13.59 3.06
N LYS A 250 11.31 -14.33 2.61
CA LYS A 250 11.47 -15.69 2.11
C LYS A 250 12.41 -15.75 0.90
N ILE A 251 12.31 -14.80 -0.03
CA ILE A 251 13.19 -14.75 -1.21
C ILE A 251 14.62 -14.40 -0.84
N LYS A 252 14.82 -13.44 0.07
CA LYS A 252 16.14 -13.11 0.61
C LYS A 252 16.80 -14.32 1.28
N ALA A 253 16.04 -15.09 2.06
CA ALA A 253 16.54 -16.33 2.66
C ALA A 253 16.96 -17.38 1.60
N MET A 254 16.19 -17.50 0.50
CA MET A 254 16.55 -18.38 -0.62
C MET A 254 17.77 -17.88 -1.43
N LEU A 255 17.97 -16.56 -1.50
CA LEU A 255 19.12 -15.94 -2.15
C LEU A 255 20.43 -16.10 -1.34
N GLY A 256 20.33 -16.10 0.00
CA GLY A 256 21.49 -16.17 0.89
C GLY A 256 22.25 -14.85 0.96
N ASP A 257 23.58 -14.88 0.78
CA ASP A 257 24.40 -13.68 0.59
C ASP A 257 24.44 -13.31 -0.90
N TYR A 258 23.94 -12.12 -1.24
CA TYR A 258 23.78 -11.67 -2.62
C TYR A 258 23.98 -10.15 -2.75
N ASP A 259 24.25 -9.72 -3.98
CA ASP A 259 24.25 -8.33 -4.40
C ASP A 259 23.09 -8.10 -5.37
N ALA A 260 22.68 -6.85 -5.55
CA ALA A 260 21.56 -6.52 -6.41
C ALA A 260 21.85 -5.34 -7.32
N ILE A 261 21.35 -5.42 -8.55
CA ILE A 261 21.29 -4.28 -9.47
C ILE A 261 19.86 -3.98 -9.87
N HIS A 262 19.53 -2.70 -9.95
CA HIS A 262 18.32 -2.21 -10.59
C HIS A 262 18.68 -1.58 -11.95
N VAL A 263 18.07 -2.07 -13.02
CA VAL A 263 18.35 -1.64 -14.40
C VAL A 263 17.07 -1.12 -15.06
N ARG A 264 16.88 0.20 -15.08
CA ARG A 264 15.82 0.88 -15.82
C ARG A 264 16.29 1.13 -17.25
N ARG A 265 15.58 0.60 -18.24
CA ARG A 265 15.87 0.72 -19.68
C ARG A 265 14.59 0.86 -20.49
N GLY A 266 13.70 -0.13 -20.42
CA GLY A 266 12.64 -0.36 -21.41
C GLY A 266 11.58 0.74 -21.57
N ASP A 267 11.49 1.71 -20.65
CA ASP A 267 10.59 2.87 -20.74
C ASP A 267 11.31 4.18 -21.08
N ILE A 268 12.63 4.23 -20.95
CA ILE A 268 13.45 5.45 -21.02
C ILE A 268 14.43 5.46 -22.19
N LEU A 269 14.68 4.32 -22.84
CA LEU A 269 15.38 4.24 -24.12
C LEU A 269 14.50 4.79 -25.26
N LYS A 270 14.32 6.10 -25.27
CA LYS A 270 13.55 6.84 -26.26
C LYS A 270 14.48 7.73 -27.07
N THR A 271 14.20 7.84 -28.36
CA THR A 271 14.88 8.77 -29.26
C THR A 271 14.03 9.99 -29.54
N ARG A 272 14.68 11.09 -29.94
CA ARG A 272 14.05 12.30 -30.44
C ARG A 272 14.80 12.78 -31.68
N THR A 273 14.09 13.31 -32.66
CA THR A 273 14.71 14.03 -33.77
C THR A 273 15.02 15.45 -33.33
N ASP A 274 16.27 15.89 -33.52
CA ASP A 274 16.64 17.28 -33.27
C ASP A 274 16.16 18.22 -34.39
N ARG A 275 16.37 19.53 -34.20
CA ARG A 275 15.96 20.57 -35.17
C ARG A 275 16.62 20.45 -36.55
N PHE A 276 17.63 19.58 -36.69
CA PHE A 276 18.36 19.32 -37.94
C PHE A 276 18.00 17.96 -38.54
N GLY A 277 16.98 17.27 -38.04
CA GLY A 277 16.57 15.96 -38.54
C GLY A 277 17.38 14.79 -38.01
N VAL A 278 18.29 15.00 -37.04
CA VAL A 278 19.16 13.94 -36.52
C VAL A 278 18.50 13.24 -35.34
N GLU A 279 18.38 11.92 -35.40
CA GLU A 279 17.87 11.10 -34.31
C GLU A 279 18.89 11.04 -33.16
N ARG A 280 18.47 11.42 -31.95
CA ARG A 280 19.30 11.43 -30.73
C ARG A 280 18.59 10.72 -29.59
N SER A 281 19.34 9.97 -28.78
CA SER A 281 18.83 9.46 -27.51
C SER A 281 18.41 10.60 -26.59
N LEU A 282 17.25 10.45 -25.92
CA LEU A 282 16.81 11.36 -24.86
C LEU A 282 17.66 11.27 -23.59
N HIS A 283 18.27 10.11 -23.36
CA HIS A 283 19.22 9.85 -22.29
C HIS A 283 20.55 9.44 -22.91
N PRO A 284 21.47 10.40 -23.14
CA PRO A 284 22.82 10.12 -23.61
C PRO A 284 23.46 9.08 -22.69
N HIS A 285 24.30 8.18 -23.22
CA HIS A 285 25.04 7.17 -22.44
C HIS A 285 24.24 6.06 -21.75
N LEU A 286 22.97 6.25 -21.39
CA LEU A 286 22.17 5.25 -20.68
C LEU A 286 22.18 3.87 -21.37
N ASP A 287 21.94 3.82 -22.69
CA ASP A 287 21.95 2.55 -23.42
C ASP A 287 23.32 1.86 -23.31
N ARG A 288 24.38 2.62 -23.56
CA ARG A 288 25.77 2.15 -23.47
C ARG A 288 26.07 1.62 -22.07
N ASP A 289 25.82 2.42 -21.03
CA ASP A 289 26.24 2.12 -19.66
C ASP A 289 25.49 0.93 -19.06
N THR A 290 24.26 0.68 -19.54
CA THR A 290 23.42 -0.42 -19.04
C THR A 290 23.42 -1.64 -19.96
N ARG A 291 24.32 -1.71 -20.95
CA ARG A 291 24.60 -2.94 -21.69
C ARG A 291 25.43 -3.93 -20.86
N PRO A 292 25.26 -5.25 -21.03
CA PRO A 292 25.91 -6.26 -20.17
C PRO A 292 27.43 -6.11 -20.08
N GLU A 293 28.11 -5.84 -21.19
CA GLU A 293 29.57 -5.68 -21.24
C GLU A 293 30.08 -4.46 -20.45
N PHE A 294 29.27 -3.40 -20.36
CA PHE A 294 29.60 -2.22 -19.57
C PHE A 294 29.22 -2.42 -18.10
N ILE A 295 28.09 -3.07 -17.82
CA ILE A 295 27.70 -3.48 -16.47
C ILE A 295 28.78 -4.36 -15.85
N LEU A 296 29.28 -5.39 -16.55
CA LEU A 296 30.36 -6.27 -16.07
C LEU A 296 31.58 -5.46 -15.59
N ARG A 297 32.04 -4.51 -16.41
CA ARG A 297 33.21 -3.67 -16.10
C ARG A 297 32.93 -2.71 -14.94
N ARG A 298 31.70 -2.15 -14.88
CA ARG A 298 31.31 -1.18 -13.87
C ARG A 298 31.22 -1.82 -12.50
N ILE A 299 30.49 -2.95 -12.39
CA ILE A 299 30.18 -3.55 -11.09
C ILE A 299 31.32 -4.40 -10.52
N ALA A 300 32.28 -4.83 -11.34
CA ALA A 300 33.46 -5.60 -10.87
C ALA A 300 34.30 -4.87 -9.82
N LYS A 301 34.16 -3.55 -9.70
CA LYS A 301 34.81 -2.73 -8.66
C LYS A 301 34.21 -2.94 -7.27
N TRP A 302 32.97 -3.42 -7.21
CA TRP A 302 32.17 -3.48 -5.98
C TRP A 302 31.70 -4.91 -5.67
N VAL A 303 31.43 -5.71 -6.69
CA VAL A 303 30.91 -7.07 -6.57
C VAL A 303 31.97 -8.07 -7.06
N PRO A 304 32.56 -8.87 -6.15
CA PRO A 304 33.45 -9.96 -6.52
C PRO A 304 32.81 -10.98 -7.46
N GLU A 305 33.62 -11.60 -8.33
CA GLU A 305 33.20 -12.68 -9.21
C GLU A 305 32.71 -13.91 -8.42
N GLY A 306 31.82 -14.70 -9.02
CA GLY A 306 31.20 -15.90 -8.44
C GLY A 306 30.01 -15.63 -7.50
N ARG A 307 29.75 -14.37 -7.15
CA ARG A 307 28.65 -13.97 -6.27
C ARG A 307 27.28 -14.05 -6.95
N THR A 308 26.23 -14.18 -6.13
CA THR A 308 24.84 -14.11 -6.59
C THR A 308 24.45 -12.67 -6.87
N LEU A 309 23.96 -12.40 -8.08
CA LEU A 309 23.54 -11.09 -8.54
C LEU A 309 22.03 -11.11 -8.85
N TYR A 310 21.24 -10.49 -7.98
CA TYR A 310 19.82 -10.28 -8.19
C TYR A 310 19.60 -9.10 -9.15
N ILE A 311 18.84 -9.31 -10.23
CA ILE A 311 18.61 -8.30 -11.27
C ILE A 311 17.13 -7.95 -11.30
N ALA A 312 16.79 -6.71 -10.94
CA ALA A 312 15.48 -6.12 -11.18
C ALA A 312 15.56 -5.18 -12.38
N SER A 313 14.74 -5.42 -13.42
CA SER A 313 14.79 -4.61 -14.64
C SER A 313 13.45 -4.56 -15.35
N ASN A 314 13.21 -3.47 -16.07
CA ASN A 314 12.12 -3.34 -17.03
C ASN A 314 12.57 -3.51 -18.49
N GLU A 315 13.77 -4.05 -18.72
CA GLU A 315 14.23 -4.49 -20.04
C GLU A 315 13.27 -5.55 -20.61
N ARG A 316 12.97 -5.44 -21.89
CA ARG A 316 11.94 -6.24 -22.57
C ARG A 316 12.54 -7.42 -23.32
N THR A 317 13.81 -7.34 -23.69
CA THR A 317 14.51 -8.37 -24.44
C THR A 317 14.81 -9.57 -23.53
N PRO A 318 14.24 -10.76 -23.80
CA PRO A 318 14.54 -11.96 -23.00
C PRO A 318 16.03 -12.28 -23.04
N GLY A 319 16.60 -12.67 -21.90
CA GLY A 319 18.00 -13.05 -21.82
C GLY A 319 19.01 -11.91 -22.04
N PHE A 320 18.56 -10.65 -22.08
CA PHE A 320 19.45 -9.49 -22.30
C PHE A 320 20.65 -9.47 -21.33
N PHE A 321 20.44 -9.82 -20.06
CA PHE A 321 21.50 -9.85 -19.05
C PHE A 321 22.23 -11.19 -18.93
N SER A 322 21.94 -12.18 -19.78
CA SER A 322 22.62 -13.47 -19.77
C SER A 322 24.16 -13.39 -19.86
N PRO A 323 24.78 -12.41 -20.57
CA PRO A 323 26.25 -12.31 -20.59
C PRO A 323 26.87 -12.02 -19.22
N LEU A 324 26.10 -11.51 -18.25
CA LEU A 324 26.58 -11.33 -16.88
C LEU A 324 26.90 -12.67 -16.20
N GLY A 325 26.31 -13.76 -16.69
CA GLY A 325 26.47 -15.13 -16.19
C GLY A 325 27.89 -15.68 -16.31
N VAL A 326 28.75 -15.04 -17.11
CA VAL A 326 30.17 -15.39 -17.21
C VAL A 326 30.91 -15.14 -15.89
N ARG A 327 30.44 -14.18 -15.07
CA ARG A 327 31.08 -13.80 -13.80
C ARG A 327 30.19 -13.95 -12.57
N TYR A 328 28.87 -13.99 -12.73
CA TYR A 328 27.93 -13.94 -11.61
C TYR A 328 26.85 -15.01 -11.71
N LYS A 329 26.34 -15.47 -10.56
CA LYS A 329 25.16 -16.35 -10.49
C LYS A 329 23.92 -15.46 -10.57
N LEU A 330 23.24 -15.46 -11.71
CA LEU A 330 22.14 -14.54 -11.95
C LEU A 330 20.85 -15.02 -11.28
N ALA A 331 20.16 -14.11 -10.59
CA ALA A 331 18.85 -14.34 -10.00
C ALA A 331 17.87 -13.25 -10.43
N TYR A 332 16.62 -13.64 -10.69
CA TYR A 332 15.52 -12.78 -11.12
C TYR A 332 14.27 -13.10 -10.30
N SER A 333 13.32 -12.18 -10.25
CA SER A 333 12.01 -12.42 -9.64
C SER A 333 11.31 -13.66 -10.21
N SER A 334 11.45 -13.91 -11.52
CA SER A 334 10.88 -15.09 -12.19
C SER A 334 11.38 -16.43 -11.65
N ASN A 335 12.58 -16.50 -11.04
CA ASN A 335 13.08 -17.71 -10.40
C ASN A 335 12.31 -18.09 -9.13
N TYR A 336 11.51 -17.17 -8.58
CA TYR A 336 10.79 -17.33 -7.32
C TYR A 336 9.26 -17.30 -7.51
N SER A 337 8.77 -17.67 -8.70
CA SER A 337 7.35 -17.68 -9.05
C SER A 337 6.47 -18.42 -8.04
N ARG A 338 6.94 -19.53 -7.46
CA ARG A 338 6.19 -20.27 -6.41
C ARG A 338 5.87 -19.45 -5.16
N VAL A 339 6.67 -18.43 -4.85
CA VAL A 339 6.43 -17.50 -3.73
C VAL A 339 5.62 -16.28 -4.19
N LEU A 340 5.86 -15.82 -5.41
CA LEU A 340 5.31 -14.57 -5.94
C LEU A 340 3.91 -14.73 -6.56
N ASP A 341 3.67 -15.78 -7.34
CA ASP A 341 2.40 -15.97 -8.06
C ASP A 341 1.16 -16.05 -7.14
N PRO A 342 1.21 -16.67 -5.93
CA PRO A 342 0.06 -16.68 -5.03
C PRO A 342 -0.29 -15.32 -4.40
N ILE A 343 0.60 -14.33 -4.52
CA ILE A 343 0.48 -13.06 -3.78
C ILE A 343 0.43 -11.82 -4.65
N ILE A 344 0.94 -11.91 -5.88
CA ILE A 344 1.00 -10.80 -6.84
C ILE A 344 -0.24 -10.83 -7.73
N GLU A 345 -1.04 -9.79 -7.61
CA GLU A 345 -2.21 -9.50 -8.42
C GLU A 345 -1.91 -8.46 -9.49
N ASN A 346 -0.90 -7.59 -9.26
CA ASN A 346 -0.51 -6.55 -10.19
C ASN A 346 0.98 -6.20 -10.10
N ASN A 347 1.49 -5.52 -11.11
CA ASN A 347 2.91 -5.19 -11.21
C ASN A 347 3.42 -4.18 -10.16
N TYR A 348 2.57 -3.44 -9.45
CA TYR A 348 3.02 -2.60 -8.35
C TYR A 348 3.45 -3.45 -7.16
N GLN A 349 2.71 -4.51 -6.84
CA GLN A 349 3.10 -5.47 -5.80
C GLN A 349 4.43 -6.15 -6.14
N LEU A 350 4.62 -6.55 -7.41
CA LEU A 350 5.91 -7.08 -7.87
C LEU A 350 7.03 -6.07 -7.63
N PHE A 351 6.85 -4.83 -8.09
CA PHE A 351 7.84 -3.78 -7.94
C PHE A 351 8.16 -3.45 -6.48
N MET A 352 7.16 -3.51 -5.59
CA MET A 352 7.37 -3.33 -4.14
C MET A 352 8.18 -4.48 -3.53
N ILE A 353 7.88 -5.73 -3.90
CA ILE A 353 8.66 -6.89 -3.45
C ILE A 353 10.11 -6.80 -3.95
N GLU A 354 10.31 -6.47 -5.23
CA GLU A 354 11.66 -6.33 -5.81
C GLU A 354 12.47 -5.26 -5.06
N ARG A 355 11.86 -4.13 -4.69
CA ARG A 355 12.51 -3.11 -3.84
C ARG A 355 12.90 -3.65 -2.47
N LEU A 356 12.05 -4.45 -1.83
CA LEU A 356 12.34 -5.06 -0.53
C LEU A 356 13.47 -6.09 -0.62
N ILE A 357 13.53 -6.86 -1.70
CA ILE A 357 14.63 -7.80 -2.00
C ILE A 357 15.91 -7.00 -2.21
N MET A 358 15.91 -5.98 -3.07
CA MET A 358 17.12 -5.18 -3.32
C MET A 358 17.64 -4.49 -2.06
N LYS A 359 16.75 -4.02 -1.18
CA LYS A 359 17.12 -3.41 0.11
C LYS A 359 17.85 -4.39 1.05
N GLY A 360 17.65 -5.70 0.89
CA GLY A 360 18.36 -6.72 1.67
C GLY A 360 19.72 -7.13 1.11
N ALA A 361 20.11 -6.61 -0.05
CA ALA A 361 21.37 -6.98 -0.69
C ALA A 361 22.58 -6.40 0.06
N LYS A 362 23.72 -7.09 -0.01
CA LYS A 362 24.99 -6.61 0.55
C LYS A 362 25.46 -5.34 -0.16
N THR A 363 25.44 -5.38 -1.49
CA THR A 363 25.69 -4.23 -2.35
C THR A 363 24.46 -4.00 -3.23
N PHE A 364 23.94 -2.78 -3.24
CA PHE A 364 22.87 -2.36 -4.14
C PHE A 364 23.40 -1.31 -5.11
N ILE A 365 23.18 -1.53 -6.41
CA ILE A 365 23.63 -0.65 -7.48
C ILE A 365 22.41 -0.25 -8.32
N ASP A 366 22.05 1.03 -8.30
CA ASP A 366 20.92 1.53 -9.07
C ASP A 366 21.39 1.93 -10.49
N THR A 367 20.43 2.13 -11.40
CA THR A 367 20.71 2.64 -12.74
C THR A 367 21.37 4.02 -12.65
N TYR A 368 20.70 4.93 -11.93
CA TYR A 368 21.10 6.32 -11.81
C TYR A 368 21.70 6.58 -10.43
N LYS A 369 22.64 7.52 -10.38
CA LYS A 369 23.14 8.04 -9.12
C LYS A 369 22.05 8.83 -8.41
N SER A 370 21.70 8.45 -7.18
CA SER A 370 20.70 9.13 -6.36
C SER A 370 21.34 9.98 -5.26
N ASP A 371 22.45 9.51 -4.67
CA ASP A 371 23.35 10.26 -3.79
C ASP A 371 24.83 9.99 -4.13
N ASP A 372 25.74 10.85 -3.65
CA ASP A 372 27.18 10.73 -3.89
C ASP A 372 27.81 9.47 -3.28
N SER A 373 27.18 8.93 -2.24
CA SER A 373 27.59 7.72 -1.54
C SER A 373 27.06 6.42 -2.17
N GLU A 374 26.14 6.49 -3.13
CA GLU A 374 25.47 5.32 -3.72
C GLU A 374 26.15 4.82 -5.00
N PHE A 375 26.10 3.50 -5.20
CA PHE A 375 26.63 2.88 -6.42
C PHE A 375 25.63 3.00 -7.58
N SER A 376 26.13 3.39 -8.75
CA SER A 376 25.34 3.54 -9.96
C SER A 376 25.97 2.92 -11.20
N LEU A 377 25.11 2.47 -12.12
CA LEU A 377 25.51 1.95 -13.43
C LEU A 377 25.91 3.07 -14.41
N THR A 378 25.17 4.18 -14.39
CA THR A 378 25.53 5.38 -15.15
C THR A 378 26.01 6.52 -14.25
N ASP A 379 26.92 7.33 -14.79
CA ASP A 379 27.36 8.58 -14.17
C ASP A 379 26.37 9.72 -14.44
N ASP A 380 25.37 9.50 -15.30
CA ASP A 380 24.28 10.45 -15.50
C ASP A 380 23.52 10.65 -14.18
N PRO A 381 23.42 11.89 -13.68
CA PRO A 381 22.64 12.16 -12.49
C PRO A 381 21.17 11.91 -12.79
N LYS A 382 20.46 11.26 -11.87
CA LYS A 382 19.00 11.35 -11.84
C LYS A 382 18.67 12.84 -11.74
N LYS A 383 17.82 13.39 -12.63
CA LYS A 383 17.46 14.83 -12.66
C LYS A 383 17.41 15.41 -11.24
N ASN A 384 18.39 16.26 -10.89
CA ASN A 384 18.68 16.85 -9.57
C ASN A 384 19.19 15.90 -8.45
N THR A 385 20.49 15.61 -8.46
CA THR A 385 21.26 14.97 -7.36
C THR A 385 21.67 15.95 -6.26
N LYS A 386 20.84 16.96 -5.91
CA LYS A 386 21.15 17.79 -4.73
C LYS A 386 20.91 16.97 -3.46
N VAL A 387 21.96 16.26 -3.04
CA VAL A 387 22.26 15.63 -1.74
C VAL A 387 21.03 15.37 -0.87
N TRP A 388 20.55 14.13 -0.91
CA TRP A 388 19.44 13.64 -0.10
C TRP A 388 19.98 12.95 1.16
N SER A 389 20.28 13.70 2.23
CA SER A 389 20.57 13.05 3.53
C SER A 389 20.09 13.83 4.76
N LYS A 390 19.61 13.03 5.71
CA LYS A 390 19.10 13.24 7.08
C LYS A 390 17.93 14.22 7.28
N VAL A 391 16.81 13.65 7.77
CA VAL A 391 15.76 14.41 8.46
C VAL A 391 16.43 15.11 9.64
N VAL A 392 16.54 16.45 9.55
CA VAL A 392 16.93 17.25 10.70
C VAL A 392 15.70 17.29 11.60
N HIS A 393 15.78 16.61 12.74
CA HIS A 393 14.89 16.92 13.84
C HIS A 393 15.22 18.34 14.27
N THR A 394 14.29 19.28 14.05
CA THR A 394 14.40 20.61 14.67
C THR A 394 14.30 20.40 16.17
N THR A 395 15.39 20.69 16.87
CA THR A 395 15.56 20.67 18.33
C THR A 395 14.77 21.79 19.00
N GLU A 396 13.47 21.90 18.73
CA GLU A 396 12.56 22.80 19.45
C GLU A 396 11.72 22.06 20.51
N ASP A 397 11.80 20.74 20.58
CA ASP A 397 11.12 19.91 21.60
C ASP A 397 12.02 19.61 22.84
N ALA A 398 13.17 20.29 23.00
CA ALA A 398 14.11 20.05 24.10
C ALA A 398 14.07 21.11 25.21
N GLU A 399 13.19 22.11 25.13
CA GLU A 399 13.00 23.11 26.20
C GLU A 399 11.52 23.19 26.61
N SER A 400 11.04 22.13 27.27
CA SER A 400 9.98 22.25 28.28
C SER A 400 10.07 21.07 29.25
N ASN A 401 10.98 21.20 30.20
CA ASN A 401 10.82 20.63 31.54
C ASN A 401 10.40 21.75 32.49
#